data_AF-A0A0J7ZPB0-F1
#
_entry.id   AF-A0A0J7ZPB0-F1
#
_cell.length_a   1.000
_cell.length_b   1.000
_cell.length_c   1.000
_cell.angle_alpha   90.00
_cell.angle_beta   90.00
_cell.angle_gamma   90.00
#
_symmetry.space_group_name_H-M   'P 1'
#
loop_
_entity.id
_entity.type
_entity.pdbx_description
1 polymer ?
#
loop_
_entity_poly.entity_id
_entity_poly.type
_entity_poly.pdbx_seq_one_letter_code
_entity_poly.pdbx_strand_id
1 'polypeptide(L)'
;MPADAGELTVDQDQNVRVHITAAAQLLDDLAGRGTVLSACTQGELDDFMAHRATYPSRTAHFVRWAVAHRHAHHLTAPARRWAGPSGPHDEEQRWEVARRLLHHGGPVIADRVAGLLLLLYAQHVNTIRHLTLDHVQRDGDKLKILLGDRPIMMPAPLDALMEELIARRRGHTVLDEPGSWLFPGGLPGQPLSSDQLVIRLRALGIQPRQDRATALFTLASQVPAAILAGMLGIHRSVAVQWQQASGGDWAAYAADVAARSARTAAPSS
;
A
#
# COMPACT_ATOMS: atom_id res chain seq x y z
N MET A 1 8.79 26.97 -24.54
CA MET A 1 7.66 26.61 -23.65
C MET A 1 8.21 25.62 -22.63
N PRO A 2 8.49 26.05 -21.39
CA PRO A 2 9.15 25.21 -20.40
C PRO A 2 8.15 24.23 -19.78
N ALA A 3 8.70 23.10 -19.35
CA ALA A 3 8.04 21.91 -18.84
C ALA A 3 7.25 22.18 -17.54
N ASP A 4 6.06 21.59 -17.48
CA ASP A 4 5.17 21.56 -16.32
C ASP A 4 5.84 20.74 -15.20
N ALA A 5 6.34 21.44 -14.19
CA ALA A 5 6.92 20.84 -12.99
C ALA A 5 5.77 20.26 -12.17
N GLY A 6 5.69 18.93 -12.14
CA GLY A 6 4.63 18.19 -11.44
C GLY A 6 4.43 18.67 -10.01
N GLU A 7 3.19 19.07 -9.70
CA GLU A 7 2.74 19.37 -8.35
C GLU A 7 3.03 18.18 -7.43
N LEU A 8 4.07 18.32 -6.62
CA LEU A 8 4.34 17.44 -5.48
C LEU A 8 3.13 17.53 -4.54
N THR A 9 2.34 16.46 -4.49
CA THR A 9 1.19 16.37 -3.57
C THR A 9 1.62 16.68 -2.14
N VAL A 10 0.79 17.38 -1.36
CA VAL A 10 1.10 17.82 0.03
C VAL A 10 1.65 16.69 0.92
N ASP A 11 1.21 15.45 0.68
CA ASP A 11 1.67 14.27 1.41
C ASP A 11 3.06 13.77 0.96
N GLN A 12 3.40 13.94 -0.33
CA GLN A 12 4.77 13.73 -0.84
C GLN A 12 5.70 14.81 -0.28
N ASP A 13 5.26 16.07 -0.24
CA ASP A 13 6.01 17.19 0.36
C ASP A 13 6.28 16.92 1.86
N GLN A 14 5.26 16.53 2.62
CA GLN A 14 5.42 16.23 4.05
C GLN A 14 6.32 15.00 4.30
N ASN A 15 6.19 13.95 3.49
CA ASN A 15 7.04 12.76 3.63
C ASN A 15 8.50 13.05 3.27
N VAL A 16 8.73 13.88 2.23
CA VAL A 16 10.07 14.36 1.86
C VAL A 16 10.66 15.22 2.98
N ARG A 17 9.88 16.18 3.52
CA ARG A 17 10.30 17.02 4.66
C ARG A 17 10.74 16.17 5.84
N VAL A 18 9.97 15.16 6.24
CA VAL A 18 10.33 14.30 7.39
C VAL A 18 11.63 13.51 7.13
N HIS A 19 11.89 13.05 5.90
CA HIS A 19 13.16 12.39 5.57
C HIS A 19 14.33 13.38 5.57
N ILE A 20 14.13 14.60 5.04
CA ILE A 20 15.15 15.67 5.05
C ILE A 20 15.44 16.09 6.50
N THR A 21 14.42 16.32 7.32
CA THR A 21 14.58 16.67 8.73
C THR A 21 15.34 15.58 9.50
N ALA A 22 14.99 14.30 9.28
CA ALA A 22 15.67 13.19 9.94
C ALA A 22 17.15 13.04 9.53
N ALA A 23 17.48 13.36 8.27
CA ALA A 23 18.86 13.38 7.79
C ALA A 23 19.62 14.60 8.34
N ALA A 24 19.03 15.80 8.26
CA ALA A 24 19.61 17.04 8.76
C ALA A 24 19.94 16.96 10.25
N GLN A 25 19.02 16.47 11.09
CA GLN A 25 19.25 16.31 12.53
C GLN A 25 20.46 15.43 12.86
N LEU A 26 20.69 14.36 12.10
CA LEU A 26 21.86 13.50 12.30
C LEU A 26 23.14 14.25 11.88
N LEU A 27 23.11 14.92 10.73
CA LEU A 27 24.27 15.67 10.24
C LEU A 27 24.62 16.84 11.17
N ASP A 28 23.63 17.51 11.74
CA ASP A 28 23.80 18.60 12.70
C ASP A 28 24.37 18.10 14.04
N ASP A 29 23.92 16.94 14.56
CA ASP A 29 24.49 16.33 15.77
C ASP A 29 25.96 15.94 15.57
N LEU A 30 26.28 15.36 14.41
CA LEU A 30 27.66 15.01 14.06
C LEU A 30 28.54 16.25 13.91
N ALA A 31 28.05 17.29 13.22
CA ALA A 31 28.76 18.55 13.06
C ALA A 31 29.00 19.24 14.40
N GLY A 32 28.01 19.24 15.30
CA GLY A 32 28.14 19.76 16.67
C GLY A 32 29.20 19.04 17.52
N ARG A 33 29.53 17.78 17.17
CA ARG A 33 30.59 16.97 17.78
C ARG A 33 31.91 17.01 17.01
N GLY A 34 32.02 17.85 15.97
CA GLY A 34 33.20 17.96 15.12
C GLY A 34 33.47 16.72 14.25
N THR A 35 32.45 15.89 14.01
CA THR A 35 32.54 14.65 13.26
C THR A 35 31.77 14.75 11.95
N VAL A 36 32.13 13.92 10.96
CA VAL A 36 31.45 13.83 9.67
C VAL A 36 30.84 12.45 9.49
N LEU A 37 29.83 12.32 8.63
CA LEU A 37 29.10 11.07 8.43
C LEU A 37 30.00 9.88 8.05
N SER A 38 31.10 10.12 7.32
CA SER A 38 32.07 9.09 6.94
C SER A 38 32.96 8.61 8.09
N ALA A 39 33.12 9.43 9.13
CA ALA A 39 33.91 9.13 10.33
C ALA A 39 33.04 8.73 11.53
N CYS A 40 31.71 8.80 11.38
CA CYS A 40 30.76 8.40 12.41
C CYS A 40 30.94 6.93 12.79
N THR A 41 31.02 6.66 14.08
CA THR A 41 31.12 5.31 14.63
C THR A 41 29.74 4.72 14.90
N GLN A 42 29.66 3.38 14.96
CA GLN A 42 28.42 2.70 15.32
C GLN A 42 27.88 3.14 16.68
N GLY A 43 28.76 3.36 17.68
CA GLY A 43 28.35 3.78 19.02
C GLY A 43 27.72 5.17 19.04
N GLU A 44 28.25 6.11 18.26
CA GLU A 44 27.67 7.46 18.12
C GLU A 44 26.32 7.42 17.40
N LEU A 45 26.20 6.58 16.37
CA LEU A 45 24.92 6.36 15.69
C LEU A 45 23.87 5.77 16.63
N ASP A 46 24.23 4.73 17.39
CA ASP A 46 23.32 4.07 18.32
C ASP A 46 22.87 5.03 19.45
N ASP A 47 23.80 5.81 20.01
CA ASP A 47 23.52 6.87 20.99
C ASP A 47 22.57 7.95 20.44
N PHE A 48 22.83 8.43 19.22
CA PHE A 48 21.94 9.37 18.55
C PHE A 48 20.54 8.77 18.33
N MET A 49 20.47 7.55 17.81
CA MET A 49 19.20 6.88 17.52
C MET A 49 18.37 6.58 18.77
N ALA A 50 19.03 6.27 19.89
CA ALA A 50 18.36 5.95 21.16
C ALA A 50 17.83 7.20 21.88
N HIS A 51 18.55 8.33 21.80
CA HIS A 51 18.30 9.46 22.69
C HIS A 51 17.98 10.79 21.99
N ARG A 52 18.35 10.99 20.72
CA ARG A 52 18.27 12.30 20.05
C ARG A 52 17.48 12.29 18.74
N ALA A 53 17.33 11.13 18.10
CA ALA A 53 16.61 11.03 16.84
C ALA A 53 15.11 11.30 17.02
N THR A 54 14.60 12.38 16.42
CA THR A 54 13.14 12.66 16.39
C THR A 54 12.39 11.63 15.54
N TYR A 55 13.05 11.10 14.51
CA TYR A 55 12.49 10.09 13.61
C TYR A 55 13.43 8.88 13.43
N PRO A 56 13.60 8.00 14.44
CA PRO A 56 14.61 6.94 14.42
C PRO A 56 14.51 6.03 13.18
N SER A 57 13.30 5.70 12.73
CA SER A 57 13.10 4.88 11.52
C SER A 57 13.55 5.56 10.22
N ARG A 58 13.45 6.89 10.15
CA ARG A 58 13.81 7.70 8.98
C ARG A 58 15.32 7.97 8.94
N THR A 59 15.90 8.27 10.10
CA THR A 59 17.36 8.30 10.29
C THR A 59 17.99 6.96 9.88
N ALA A 60 17.41 5.83 10.32
CA ALA A 60 17.91 4.52 9.94
C ALA A 60 17.88 4.28 8.42
N HIS A 61 16.85 4.79 7.74
CA HIS A 61 16.74 4.73 6.28
C HIS A 61 17.83 5.56 5.59
N PHE A 62 18.04 6.80 6.05
CA PHE A 62 19.10 7.67 5.55
C PHE A 62 20.49 7.02 5.72
N VAL A 63 20.79 6.45 6.88
CA VAL A 63 22.08 5.78 7.13
C VAL A 63 22.28 4.59 6.20
N ARG A 64 21.26 3.73 6.01
CA ARG A 64 21.35 2.62 5.04
C ARG A 64 21.59 3.12 3.61
N TRP A 65 20.92 4.20 3.22
CA TRP A 65 21.14 4.84 1.93
C TRP A 65 22.57 5.36 1.80
N ALA A 66 23.09 6.05 2.82
CA ALA A 66 24.45 6.59 2.84
C ALA A 66 25.51 5.48 2.76
N VAL A 67 25.31 4.36 3.45
CA VAL A 67 26.19 3.19 3.37
C VAL A 67 26.14 2.56 1.97
N ALA A 68 24.95 2.39 1.39
CA ALA A 68 24.79 1.84 0.04
C ALA A 68 25.46 2.70 -1.04
N HIS A 69 25.47 4.03 -0.87
CA HIS A 69 26.08 4.98 -1.79
C HIS A 69 27.51 5.40 -1.40
N ARG A 70 28.12 4.71 -0.41
CA ARG A 70 29.50 4.93 0.04
C ARG A 70 29.79 6.32 0.63
N HIS A 71 28.77 6.98 1.19
CA HIS A 71 28.93 8.20 1.98
C HIS A 71 29.23 7.93 3.46
N ALA A 72 28.96 6.71 3.92
CA ALA A 72 29.33 6.21 5.23
C ALA A 72 29.85 4.76 5.10
N HIS A 73 30.67 4.34 6.05
CA HIS A 73 31.23 2.98 6.07
C HIS A 73 31.05 2.37 7.46
N HIS A 74 30.93 1.04 7.52
CA HIS A 74 30.86 0.29 8.78
C HIS A 74 29.69 0.65 9.72
N LEU A 75 28.68 1.37 9.23
CA LEU A 75 27.45 1.67 9.97
C LEU A 75 26.35 0.63 9.68
N THR A 76 25.70 0.17 10.73
CA THR A 76 24.54 -0.73 10.68
C THR A 76 23.36 0.00 11.31
N ALA A 77 22.35 0.31 10.49
CA ALA A 77 21.12 0.92 10.98
C ALA A 77 19.95 -0.06 10.92
N PRO A 78 19.11 -0.14 11.97
CA PRO A 78 18.04 -1.12 12.06
C PRO A 78 17.06 -0.95 10.89
N ALA A 79 16.93 -1.99 10.08
CA ALA A 79 15.85 -2.11 9.12
C ALA A 79 14.61 -2.61 9.87
N ARG A 80 13.55 -1.80 9.91
CA ARG A 80 12.25 -2.26 10.41
C ARG A 80 11.70 -3.28 9.41
N ARG A 81 12.05 -4.54 9.61
CA ARG A 81 11.44 -5.66 8.89
C ARG A 81 10.09 -5.94 9.55
N TRP A 82 9.06 -6.08 8.74
CA TRP A 82 7.81 -6.67 9.21
C TRP A 82 8.10 -8.14 9.53
N ALA A 83 7.75 -8.58 10.75
CA ALA A 83 8.14 -9.88 11.29
C ALA A 83 7.26 -11.05 10.82
N GLY A 84 6.39 -10.82 9.84
CA GLY A 84 5.28 -11.72 9.55
C GLY A 84 4.01 -11.34 10.32
N PRO A 85 2.88 -12.01 10.04
CA PRO A 85 1.70 -11.92 10.90
C PRO A 85 2.08 -12.44 12.29
N SER A 86 1.64 -11.77 13.35
CA SER A 86 1.99 -12.14 14.73
C SER A 86 1.35 -13.46 15.20
N GLY A 87 0.54 -14.10 14.35
CA GLY A 87 -0.12 -15.38 14.59
C GLY A 87 -1.55 -15.41 14.02
N PRO A 88 -2.28 -16.53 14.21
CA PRO A 88 -3.66 -16.70 13.73
C PRO A 88 -4.63 -15.61 14.22
N HIS A 89 -4.36 -15.01 15.38
CA HIS A 89 -5.18 -13.94 15.95
C HIS A 89 -5.18 -12.64 15.13
N ASP A 90 -4.04 -12.27 14.52
CA ASP A 90 -3.95 -11.07 13.67
C ASP A 90 -4.76 -11.25 12.37
N GLU A 91 -4.73 -12.48 11.83
CA GLU A 91 -5.53 -12.85 10.67
C GLU A 91 -7.03 -12.91 11.01
N GLU A 92 -7.42 -13.50 12.13
CA GLU A 92 -8.83 -13.55 12.54
C GLU A 92 -9.38 -12.15 12.81
N GLN A 93 -8.63 -11.30 13.51
CA GLN A 93 -9.04 -9.91 13.77
C GLN A 93 -9.22 -9.13 12.45
N ARG A 94 -8.31 -9.31 11.49
CA ARG A 94 -8.43 -8.71 10.15
C ARG A 94 -9.71 -9.17 9.44
N TRP A 95 -10.03 -10.47 9.52
CA TRP A 95 -11.24 -11.04 8.92
C TRP A 95 -12.52 -10.61 9.64
N GLU A 96 -12.52 -10.48 10.96
CA GLU A 96 -13.63 -9.93 11.73
C GLU A 96 -13.95 -8.49 11.33
N VAL A 97 -12.92 -7.65 11.17
CA VAL A 97 -13.08 -6.28 10.66
C VAL A 97 -13.66 -6.31 9.25
N ALA A 98 -13.14 -7.15 8.35
CA ALA A 98 -13.67 -7.28 6.99
C ALA A 98 -15.14 -7.72 6.97
N ARG A 99 -15.51 -8.77 7.72
CA ARG A 99 -16.89 -9.24 7.86
C ARG A 99 -17.82 -8.14 8.38
N ARG A 100 -17.37 -7.39 9.40
CA ARG A 100 -18.12 -6.24 9.92
C ARG A 100 -18.33 -5.18 8.86
N LEU A 101 -17.30 -4.82 8.09
CA LEU A 101 -17.41 -3.84 7.02
C LEU A 101 -18.28 -4.31 5.86
N LEU A 102 -18.34 -5.61 5.57
CA LEU A 102 -19.21 -6.18 4.53
C LEU A 102 -20.69 -6.17 4.95
N HIS A 103 -21.00 -6.50 6.20
CA HIS A 103 -22.37 -6.84 6.59
C HIS A 103 -23.05 -5.87 7.56
N HIS A 104 -22.30 -5.15 8.40
CA HIS A 104 -22.90 -4.29 9.42
C HIS A 104 -22.96 -2.83 8.95
N GLY A 105 -24.17 -2.26 8.99
CA GLY A 105 -24.38 -0.83 8.82
C GLY A 105 -23.76 -0.06 10.00
N GLY A 106 -23.15 1.09 9.73
CA GLY A 106 -22.57 1.93 10.77
C GLY A 106 -21.58 2.95 10.23
N PRO A 107 -20.46 2.54 9.60
CA PRO A 107 -19.50 3.48 9.04
C PRO A 107 -19.97 4.10 7.71
N VAL A 108 -19.40 5.26 7.38
CA VAL A 108 -19.58 5.91 6.07
C VAL A 108 -19.17 4.94 4.97
N ILE A 109 -19.98 4.81 3.91
CA ILE A 109 -19.77 3.83 2.84
C ILE A 109 -18.38 3.93 2.21
N ALA A 110 -17.86 5.15 2.04
CA ALA A 110 -16.51 5.40 1.54
C ALA A 110 -15.44 4.75 2.43
N ASP A 111 -15.55 4.89 3.75
CA ASP A 111 -14.57 4.32 4.67
C ASP A 111 -14.67 2.79 4.71
N ARG A 112 -15.88 2.22 4.55
CA ARG A 112 -16.10 0.76 4.42
C ARG A 112 -15.41 0.22 3.18
N VAL A 113 -15.68 0.81 2.01
CA VAL A 113 -15.09 0.37 0.74
C VAL A 113 -13.57 0.52 0.79
N ALA A 114 -13.05 1.65 1.27
CA ALA A 114 -11.60 1.85 1.42
C ALA A 114 -10.95 0.81 2.35
N GLY A 115 -11.58 0.51 3.49
CA GLY A 115 -11.13 -0.53 4.39
C GLY A 115 -11.11 -1.91 3.73
N LEU A 116 -12.15 -2.26 2.98
CA LEU A 116 -12.23 -3.54 2.27
C LEU A 116 -11.20 -3.65 1.14
N LEU A 117 -10.92 -2.57 0.41
CA LEU A 117 -9.84 -2.53 -0.58
C LEU A 117 -8.46 -2.79 0.04
N LEU A 118 -8.23 -2.27 1.24
CA LEU A 118 -7.00 -2.53 1.99
C LEU A 118 -6.95 -3.98 2.50
N LEU A 119 -8.01 -4.45 3.14
CA LEU A 119 -8.04 -5.74 3.85
C LEU A 119 -8.12 -6.95 2.92
N LEU A 120 -8.78 -6.82 1.77
CA LEU A 120 -9.04 -7.92 0.83
C LEU A 120 -8.08 -7.89 -0.38
N TYR A 121 -7.65 -6.71 -0.81
CA TYR A 121 -6.79 -6.54 -1.99
C TYR A 121 -5.42 -5.96 -1.66
N ALA A 122 -5.07 -5.86 -0.37
CA ALA A 122 -3.78 -5.33 0.09
C ALA A 122 -3.41 -3.97 -0.54
N GLN A 123 -4.41 -3.13 -0.83
CA GLN A 123 -4.18 -1.85 -1.48
C GLN A 123 -3.57 -0.84 -0.52
N HIS A 124 -2.65 -0.03 -1.04
CA HIS A 124 -2.11 1.09 -0.27
C HIS A 124 -3.16 2.19 -0.15
N VAL A 125 -3.19 2.87 1.00
CA VAL A 125 -3.99 4.10 1.21
C VAL A 125 -3.80 5.10 0.07
N ASN A 126 -2.55 5.25 -0.39
CA ASN A 126 -2.26 6.15 -1.50
C ASN A 126 -2.84 5.67 -2.84
N THR A 127 -2.91 4.37 -3.10
CA THR A 127 -3.58 3.85 -4.30
C THR A 127 -5.09 4.05 -4.18
N ILE A 128 -5.67 3.70 -3.03
CA ILE A 128 -7.11 3.77 -2.78
C ILE A 128 -7.64 5.19 -3.01
N ARG A 129 -7.01 6.21 -2.43
CA ARG A 129 -7.47 7.61 -2.58
C ARG A 129 -7.44 8.13 -4.02
N HIS A 130 -6.58 7.58 -4.88
CA HIS A 130 -6.45 7.99 -6.28
C HIS A 130 -7.31 7.13 -7.23
N LEU A 131 -8.13 6.21 -6.70
CA LEU A 131 -9.09 5.51 -7.54
C LEU A 131 -10.16 6.49 -8.04
N THR A 132 -10.46 6.39 -9.32
CA THR A 132 -11.49 7.16 -10.04
C THR A 132 -12.60 6.24 -10.51
N LEU A 133 -13.70 6.82 -10.99
CA LEU A 133 -14.78 6.03 -11.59
C LEU A 133 -14.30 5.15 -12.76
N ASP A 134 -13.30 5.60 -13.52
CA ASP A 134 -12.78 4.85 -14.68
C ASP A 134 -12.10 3.54 -14.29
N HIS A 135 -11.70 3.41 -13.02
CA HIS A 135 -11.17 2.17 -12.47
C HIS A 135 -12.26 1.16 -12.14
N VAL A 136 -13.54 1.54 -12.19
CA VAL A 136 -14.68 0.66 -11.93
C VAL A 136 -15.47 0.47 -13.21
N GLN A 137 -15.57 -0.77 -13.67
CA GLN A 137 -16.22 -1.12 -14.92
C GLN A 137 -17.36 -2.09 -14.65
N ARG A 138 -18.48 -1.90 -15.35
CA ARG A 138 -19.60 -2.85 -15.28
C ARG A 138 -19.45 -3.92 -16.35
N ASP A 139 -19.59 -5.17 -15.95
CA ASP A 139 -19.58 -6.34 -16.83
C ASP A 139 -20.85 -7.16 -16.57
N GLY A 140 -21.90 -6.85 -17.33
CA GLY A 140 -23.25 -7.35 -17.06
C GLY A 140 -23.74 -6.93 -15.67
N ASP A 141 -24.12 -7.91 -14.86
CA ASP A 141 -24.60 -7.69 -13.48
C ASP A 141 -23.47 -7.61 -12.45
N LYS A 142 -22.21 -7.72 -12.88
CA LYS A 142 -21.05 -7.73 -11.98
C LYS A 142 -20.19 -6.49 -12.16
N LEU A 143 -19.50 -6.11 -11.09
CA LEU A 143 -18.50 -5.05 -11.15
C LEU A 143 -17.09 -5.62 -11.27
N LYS A 144 -16.28 -4.92 -12.06
CA LYS A 144 -14.84 -5.09 -12.14
C LYS A 144 -14.16 -3.86 -11.57
N ILE A 145 -13.05 -4.08 -10.87
CA ILE A 145 -12.15 -3.01 -10.44
C ILE A 145 -10.76 -3.23 -11.05
N LEU A 146 -10.18 -2.16 -11.57
CA LEU A 146 -8.82 -2.12 -12.09
C LEU A 146 -7.89 -1.55 -11.01
N LEU A 147 -7.07 -2.41 -10.41
CA LEU A 147 -6.07 -2.02 -9.40
C LEU A 147 -4.63 -2.11 -9.94
N GLY A 148 -4.41 -2.97 -10.94
CA GLY A 148 -3.18 -3.06 -11.70
C GLY A 148 -3.46 -3.07 -13.20
N ASP A 149 -2.84 -4.00 -13.95
CA ASP A 149 -3.04 -4.14 -15.39
C ASP A 149 -4.20 -5.09 -15.75
N ARG A 150 -4.71 -5.82 -14.75
CA ARG A 150 -5.80 -6.80 -14.92
C ARG A 150 -7.02 -6.39 -14.09
N PRO A 151 -8.21 -6.31 -14.72
CA PRO A 151 -9.44 -6.08 -13.97
C PRO A 151 -9.78 -7.31 -13.12
N ILE A 152 -10.25 -7.06 -11.90
CA ILE A 152 -10.65 -8.09 -10.94
C ILE A 152 -12.16 -8.03 -10.76
N MET A 153 -12.83 -9.18 -10.84
CA MET A 153 -14.23 -9.30 -10.49
C MET A 153 -14.42 -8.99 -9.01
N MET A 154 -15.23 -7.99 -8.71
CA MET A 154 -15.56 -7.63 -7.33
C MET A 154 -16.56 -8.68 -6.79
N PRO A 155 -16.25 -9.34 -5.66
CA PRO A 155 -17.14 -10.33 -5.08
C PRO A 155 -18.29 -9.65 -4.34
N ALA A 156 -19.46 -10.28 -4.34
CA ALA A 156 -20.52 -9.90 -3.43
C ALA A 156 -20.10 -10.12 -1.96
N PRO A 157 -20.47 -9.23 -1.02
CA PRO A 157 -21.32 -8.04 -1.19
C PRO A 157 -20.54 -6.73 -1.47
N LEU A 158 -19.24 -6.78 -1.78
CA LEU A 158 -18.43 -5.57 -1.97
C LEU A 158 -18.83 -4.80 -3.25
N ASP A 159 -19.29 -5.50 -4.28
CA ASP A 159 -19.86 -4.91 -5.49
C ASP A 159 -21.03 -3.95 -5.18
N ALA A 160 -22.01 -4.41 -4.39
CA ALA A 160 -23.14 -3.59 -3.98
C ALA A 160 -22.70 -2.37 -3.16
N LEU A 161 -21.69 -2.50 -2.30
CA LEU A 161 -21.13 -1.39 -1.53
C LEU A 161 -20.43 -0.37 -2.43
N MET A 162 -19.75 -0.83 -3.48
CA MET A 162 -19.13 0.05 -4.48
C MET A 162 -20.19 0.78 -5.30
N GLU A 163 -21.27 0.10 -5.70
CA GLU A 163 -22.41 0.73 -6.36
C GLU A 163 -23.07 1.81 -5.49
N GLU A 164 -23.29 1.51 -4.20
CA GLU A 164 -23.82 2.47 -3.23
C GLU A 164 -22.92 3.69 -3.07
N LEU A 165 -21.59 3.49 -3.02
CA LEU A 165 -20.61 4.58 -2.98
C LEU A 165 -20.72 5.47 -4.21
N ILE A 166 -20.73 4.88 -5.40
CA ILE A 166 -20.84 5.60 -6.68
C ILE A 166 -22.16 6.39 -6.73
N ALA A 167 -23.28 5.77 -6.34
CA ALA A 167 -24.60 6.39 -6.33
C ALA A 167 -24.67 7.59 -5.37
N ARG A 168 -24.14 7.45 -4.15
CA ARG A 168 -24.11 8.55 -3.15
C ARG A 168 -23.21 9.71 -3.57
N ARG A 169 -22.17 9.46 -4.36
CA ARG A 169 -21.31 10.53 -4.88
C ARG A 169 -22.05 11.40 -5.89
N ARG A 170 -22.82 10.78 -6.82
CA ARG A 170 -23.61 11.51 -7.83
C ARG A 170 -24.61 12.50 -7.22
N GLY A 171 -25.12 12.22 -6.02
CA GLY A 171 -26.02 13.14 -5.30
C GLY A 171 -25.35 14.40 -4.72
N HIS A 172 -24.01 14.44 -4.64
CA HIS A 172 -23.25 15.53 -4.02
C HIS A 172 -22.40 16.35 -5.01
N THR A 173 -22.34 15.95 -6.29
CA THR A 173 -21.56 16.64 -7.33
C THR A 173 -22.47 17.04 -8.48
N VAL A 174 -22.49 18.34 -8.82
CA VAL A 174 -23.37 18.92 -9.88
C VAL A 174 -22.96 18.48 -11.30
N LEU A 175 -21.76 17.90 -11.47
CA LEU A 175 -21.26 17.41 -12.77
C LEU A 175 -20.57 16.05 -12.59
N ASP A 176 -21.02 15.04 -13.32
CA ASP A 176 -20.39 13.70 -13.40
C ASP A 176 -19.24 13.78 -14.41
N GLU A 177 -18.15 14.44 -14.02
CA GLU A 177 -16.97 14.59 -14.89
C GLU A 177 -16.17 13.28 -14.97
N PRO A 178 -15.74 12.86 -16.18
CA PRO A 178 -14.80 11.75 -16.36
C PRO A 178 -13.54 11.95 -15.50
N GLY A 179 -12.95 10.87 -14.97
CA GLY A 179 -11.78 10.97 -14.09
C GLY A 179 -12.07 11.43 -12.65
N SER A 180 -13.34 11.63 -12.27
CA SER A 180 -13.65 12.08 -10.91
C SER A 180 -13.36 10.99 -9.86
N TRP A 181 -12.79 11.40 -8.72
CA TRP A 181 -12.30 10.52 -7.63
C TRP A 181 -13.40 9.71 -6.93
N LEU A 182 -13.19 8.41 -6.72
CA LEU A 182 -14.07 7.57 -5.88
C LEU A 182 -14.12 8.06 -4.43
N PHE A 183 -13.01 8.64 -3.96
CA PHE A 183 -12.86 9.18 -2.61
C PHE A 183 -12.53 10.67 -2.69
N PRO A 184 -13.54 11.54 -2.94
CA PRO A 184 -13.30 12.98 -3.08
C PRO A 184 -12.88 13.60 -1.74
N GLY A 185 -12.00 14.59 -1.81
CA GLY A 185 -11.56 15.41 -0.68
C GLY A 185 -12.49 16.61 -0.44
N GLY A 186 -12.14 17.43 0.55
CA GLY A 186 -12.90 18.64 0.87
C GLY A 186 -12.70 19.80 -0.10
N LEU A 187 -11.62 19.78 -0.89
CA LEU A 187 -11.35 20.77 -1.92
C LEU A 187 -11.80 20.25 -3.30
N PRO A 188 -12.41 21.10 -4.15
CA PRO A 188 -12.80 20.72 -5.51
C PRO A 188 -11.63 20.13 -6.30
N GLY A 189 -11.88 19.04 -7.02
CA GLY A 189 -10.88 18.37 -7.86
C GLY A 189 -9.81 17.58 -7.12
N GLN A 190 -9.79 17.58 -5.78
CA GLN A 190 -8.77 16.87 -5.00
C GLN A 190 -9.28 15.55 -4.41
N PRO A 191 -8.44 14.51 -4.35
CA PRO A 191 -8.77 13.28 -3.63
C PRO A 191 -8.64 13.48 -2.12
N LEU A 192 -9.34 12.65 -1.34
CA LEU A 192 -9.24 12.58 0.11
C LEU A 192 -7.78 12.48 0.55
N SER A 193 -7.34 13.28 1.52
CA SER A 193 -5.94 13.25 1.98
C SER A 193 -5.57 11.90 2.60
N SER A 194 -4.31 11.50 2.45
CA SER A 194 -3.89 10.18 2.96
C SER A 194 -3.95 10.12 4.48
N ASP A 195 -3.60 11.20 5.17
CA ASP A 195 -3.71 11.31 6.63
C ASP A 195 -5.15 11.17 7.12
N GLN A 196 -6.11 11.81 6.45
CA GLN A 196 -7.52 11.68 6.81
C GLN A 196 -8.01 10.26 6.58
N LEU A 197 -7.65 9.64 5.46
CA LEU A 197 -8.01 8.26 5.21
C LEU A 197 -7.39 7.31 6.25
N VAL A 198 -6.13 7.53 6.66
CA VAL A 198 -5.50 6.75 7.74
C VAL A 198 -6.23 6.91 9.07
N ILE A 199 -6.63 8.13 9.44
CA ILE A 199 -7.39 8.40 10.67
C ILE A 199 -8.72 7.64 10.64
N ARG A 200 -9.46 7.73 9.53
CA ARG A 200 -10.76 7.06 9.38
C ARG A 200 -10.62 5.55 9.42
N LEU A 201 -9.63 4.97 8.75
CA LEU A 201 -9.37 3.53 8.80
C LEU A 201 -9.01 3.06 10.22
N ARG A 202 -8.20 3.82 10.96
CA ARG A 202 -7.89 3.50 12.36
C ARG A 202 -9.11 3.53 13.27
N ALA A 203 -10.05 4.45 13.04
CA ALA A 203 -11.31 4.47 13.76
C ALA A 203 -12.17 3.21 13.51
N LEU A 204 -11.95 2.49 12.41
CA LEU A 204 -12.58 1.20 12.11
C LEU A 204 -11.85 0.00 12.73
N GLY A 205 -10.75 0.24 13.46
CA GLY A 205 -9.88 -0.81 14.00
C GLY A 205 -8.88 -1.37 12.98
N ILE A 206 -8.68 -0.68 11.85
CA ILE A 206 -7.70 -1.08 10.83
C ILE A 206 -6.38 -0.38 11.12
N GLN A 207 -5.28 -1.12 11.14
CA GLN A 207 -3.93 -0.61 11.17
C GLN A 207 -3.30 -0.70 9.77
N PRO A 208 -3.36 0.36 8.93
CA PRO A 208 -3.20 0.25 7.49
C PRO A 208 -1.88 -0.36 7.01
N ARG A 209 -0.79 -0.19 7.77
CA ARG A 209 0.51 -0.79 7.44
C ARG A 209 0.59 -2.28 7.78
N GLN A 210 0.05 -2.67 8.94
CA GLN A 210 0.13 -4.05 9.44
C GLN A 210 -0.87 -4.91 8.69
N ASP A 211 -2.14 -4.51 8.65
CA ASP A 211 -3.21 -5.30 8.01
C ASP A 211 -2.97 -5.47 6.52
N ARG A 212 -2.39 -4.46 5.86
CA ARG A 212 -2.00 -4.57 4.45
C ARG A 212 -0.87 -5.59 4.27
N ALA A 213 0.15 -5.56 5.13
CA ALA A 213 1.25 -6.51 5.07
C ALA A 213 0.76 -7.95 5.30
N THR A 214 -0.12 -8.14 6.29
CA THR A 214 -0.79 -9.42 6.55
C THR A 214 -1.66 -9.86 5.37
N ALA A 215 -2.47 -8.97 4.79
CA ALA A 215 -3.27 -9.28 3.60
C ALA A 215 -2.40 -9.66 2.39
N LEU A 216 -1.31 -8.94 2.15
CA LEU A 216 -0.40 -9.24 1.04
C LEU A 216 0.31 -10.59 1.23
N PHE A 217 0.68 -10.93 2.46
CA PHE A 217 1.25 -12.23 2.81
C PHE A 217 0.26 -13.37 2.56
N THR A 218 -0.98 -13.23 3.02
CA THR A 218 -2.05 -14.20 2.77
C THR A 218 -2.33 -14.36 1.27
N LEU A 219 -2.37 -13.26 0.50
CA LEU A 219 -2.57 -13.35 -0.95
C LEU A 219 -1.39 -14.00 -1.67
N ALA A 220 -0.15 -13.74 -1.22
CA ALA A 220 1.05 -14.32 -1.80
C ALA A 220 1.22 -15.83 -1.54
N SER A 221 0.59 -16.37 -0.49
CA SER A 221 0.52 -17.82 -0.30
C SER A 221 -0.49 -18.48 -1.25
N GLN A 222 -1.52 -17.75 -1.69
CA GLN A 222 -2.65 -18.26 -2.45
C GLN A 222 -2.60 -17.97 -3.96
N VAL A 223 -1.73 -17.08 -4.42
CA VAL A 223 -1.65 -16.68 -5.83
C VAL A 223 -0.18 -16.51 -6.27
N PRO A 224 0.21 -16.92 -7.50
CA PRO A 224 1.58 -16.71 -7.97
C PRO A 224 1.92 -15.22 -8.05
N ALA A 225 3.19 -14.87 -7.79
CA ALA A 225 3.66 -13.48 -7.81
C ALA A 225 3.34 -12.73 -9.12
N ALA A 226 3.39 -13.40 -10.28
CA ALA A 226 3.09 -12.75 -11.56
C ALA A 226 1.62 -12.32 -11.68
N ILE A 227 0.69 -13.13 -11.17
CA ILE A 227 -0.74 -12.82 -11.18
C ILE A 227 -1.03 -11.77 -10.10
N LEU A 228 -0.45 -11.93 -8.90
CA LEU A 228 -0.57 -10.98 -7.82
C LEU A 228 -0.08 -9.57 -8.22
N ALA A 229 1.06 -9.50 -8.94
CA ALA A 229 1.59 -8.25 -9.46
C ALA A 229 0.61 -7.55 -10.42
N GLY A 230 0.08 -8.28 -11.39
CA GLY A 230 -0.85 -7.73 -12.37
C GLY A 230 -2.21 -7.33 -11.77
N MET A 231 -2.72 -8.12 -10.83
CA MET A 231 -3.97 -7.83 -10.13
C MET A 231 -3.85 -6.59 -9.24
N LEU A 232 -2.80 -6.49 -8.44
CA LEU A 232 -2.70 -5.46 -7.40
C LEU A 232 -1.90 -4.22 -7.80
N GLY A 233 -1.35 -4.19 -9.02
CA GLY A 233 -0.52 -3.08 -9.50
C GLY A 233 0.81 -2.95 -8.76
N ILE A 234 1.31 -4.04 -8.16
CA ILE A 234 2.59 -4.03 -7.44
C ILE A 234 3.73 -4.53 -8.34
N HIS A 235 4.93 -4.00 -8.11
CA HIS A 235 6.10 -4.41 -8.90
C HIS A 235 6.38 -5.92 -8.76
N ARG A 236 6.73 -6.58 -9.86
CA ARG A 236 6.94 -8.04 -9.89
C ARG A 236 7.99 -8.52 -8.87
N SER A 237 9.08 -7.78 -8.71
CA SER A 237 10.10 -8.13 -7.70
C SER A 237 9.59 -8.03 -6.26
N VAL A 238 8.62 -7.16 -5.99
CA VAL A 238 7.97 -7.06 -4.68
C VAL A 238 7.06 -8.26 -4.47
N ALA A 239 6.22 -8.62 -5.46
CA ALA A 239 5.37 -9.80 -5.38
C ALA A 239 6.16 -11.10 -5.16
N VAL A 240 7.33 -11.26 -5.82
CA VAL A 240 8.24 -12.40 -5.62
C VAL A 240 8.78 -12.45 -4.20
N GLN A 241 9.19 -11.31 -3.63
CA GLN A 241 9.65 -11.24 -2.22
C GLN A 241 8.56 -11.69 -1.25
N TRP A 242 7.31 -11.26 -1.47
CA TRP A 242 6.17 -11.66 -0.63
C TRP A 242 5.84 -13.15 -0.77
N GLN A 243 5.93 -13.70 -1.97
CA GLN A 243 5.72 -15.13 -2.22
C GLN A 243 6.80 -16.01 -1.55
N GLN A 244 8.06 -15.57 -1.60
CA GLN A 244 9.16 -16.24 -0.90
C GLN A 244 8.96 -16.19 0.61
N ALA A 245 8.56 -15.04 1.15
CA ALA A 245 8.28 -14.87 2.57
C ALA A 245 7.11 -15.73 3.04
N SER A 246 6.09 -15.96 2.19
CA SER A 246 4.90 -16.74 2.53
C SER A 246 5.08 -18.26 2.36
N GLY A 247 6.25 -18.73 1.91
CA GLY A 247 6.55 -20.16 1.77
C GLY A 247 5.71 -20.90 0.73
N GLY A 248 5.16 -20.20 -0.28
CA GLY A 248 4.24 -20.81 -1.25
C GLY A 248 4.95 -21.73 -2.25
N ASP A 249 4.58 -23.01 -2.29
CA ASP A 249 5.04 -23.97 -3.30
C ASP A 249 4.12 -23.96 -4.55
N TRP A 250 4.50 -23.14 -5.52
CA TRP A 250 3.73 -22.90 -6.75
C TRP A 250 4.18 -23.75 -7.95
N ALA A 251 5.10 -24.71 -7.76
CA ALA A 251 5.51 -25.63 -8.83
C ALA A 251 4.33 -26.44 -9.38
N ALA A 252 3.37 -26.79 -8.51
CA ALA A 252 2.14 -27.50 -8.88
C ALA A 252 1.20 -26.67 -9.78
N TYR A 253 1.07 -25.36 -9.53
CA TYR A 253 0.24 -24.49 -10.38
C TYR A 253 0.85 -24.23 -11.75
N ALA A 254 2.18 -24.09 -11.83
CA ALA A 254 2.86 -23.97 -13.12
C ALA A 254 2.61 -25.21 -13.99
N ALA A 255 2.57 -26.40 -13.38
CA ALA A 255 2.21 -27.64 -14.05
C ALA A 255 0.73 -27.66 -14.50
N ASP A 256 -0.20 -27.21 -13.67
CA ASP A 256 -1.64 -27.20 -14.02
C ASP A 256 -1.97 -26.16 -15.11
N VAL A 257 -1.33 -24.97 -15.09
CA VAL A 257 -1.46 -23.97 -16.17
C VAL A 257 -0.86 -24.48 -17.47
N ALA A 258 0.32 -25.12 -17.42
CA ALA A 258 0.92 -25.73 -18.61
C ALA A 258 0.00 -26.82 -19.19
N ALA A 259 -0.60 -27.66 -18.34
CA ALA A 259 -1.57 -28.68 -18.75
C ALA A 259 -2.88 -28.08 -19.30
N ARG A 260 -3.31 -26.91 -18.82
CA ARG A 260 -4.52 -26.22 -19.30
C ARG A 260 -4.28 -25.54 -20.64
N SER A 261 -3.16 -24.84 -20.82
CA SER A 261 -2.75 -24.25 -22.10
C SER A 261 -2.55 -25.32 -23.19
N ALA A 262 -2.02 -26.49 -22.84
CA ALA A 262 -1.90 -27.63 -23.76
C ALA A 262 -3.26 -28.20 -24.19
N ARG A 263 -4.28 -28.18 -23.31
CA ARG A 263 -5.66 -28.61 -23.63
C ARG A 263 -6.39 -27.61 -24.53
N THR A 264 -6.19 -26.31 -24.31
CA THR A 264 -6.83 -25.27 -25.14
C THR A 264 -6.19 -25.15 -26.53
N ALA A 265 -4.96 -25.65 -26.72
CA ALA A 265 -4.24 -25.66 -27.99
C ALA A 265 -4.48 -26.90 -28.86
N ALA A 266 -5.23 -27.90 -28.37
CA ALA A 266 -5.59 -29.08 -29.16
C ALA A 266 -6.81 -28.75 -30.05
N PRO A 267 -6.68 -28.71 -31.39
CA PRO A 267 -7.85 -28.54 -32.25
C PRO A 267 -8.71 -29.81 -32.18
N SER A 268 -10.01 -29.63 -31.94
CA SER A 268 -11.02 -30.67 -32.12
C SER A 268 -10.96 -31.18 -33.56
N SER A 269 -10.51 -32.43 -33.74
CA SER A 269 -10.64 -33.17 -34.99
C SER A 269 -12.02 -33.80 -35.10
#